data_AF-A0A920TMW0-F1
#
_entry.id   AF-A0A920TMW0-F1
#
_cell.length_a   1.000
_cell.length_b   1.000
_cell.length_c   1.000
_cell.angle_alpha   90.00
_cell.angle_beta   90.00
_cell.angle_gamma   90.00
#
_symmetry.space_group_name_H-M   'P 1'
#
loop_
_entity.id
_entity.type
_entity.pdbx_description
1 polymer ?
#
loop_
_entity_poly.entity_id
_entity_poly.type
_entity_poly.pdbx_seq_one_letter_code
_entity_poly.pdbx_strand_id
1 'polypeptide(L)'
;MQKSEQHYPELNQRAVGWLNFLYQKSTTPDDWTEDGDPHEWWDRSSTPPMCSFPRFDLQESTYALGLMADRTPAWREVYAEILDEIAERSITYWAAVDWLSQFGHDPDRKNYPEEWKGTLIPEEFWGHYDAPGWTANGVAPWGLQSDPIGADGNLFFKGWLNLTQALHTYVSGKDKWASSFDLAGVNRTRFEWTQHQLVDHLHETWTKTPMGPHCENTKAWPFCLSAAGLGLKMYDNVFDKSAHSAYKSWLDYTKDKYYGFDKKGTLQWVTMYYDALKNHHHKIPPAHALAIAFYAKPQAPEFAELLYREGVRFLKWDDPNEPISGQIGLADRMLALGLSISKEFDDQVTYERLRKFAEENFEPRYFGLNDSQFGFWFNLGENWPRGQLSALAMCAEVCDGGAWEKLFNQPNLTKYYSPTIHGIDFPAVGVRQAWHDDNEGLLVFQIEDGDRTKTNKKTKVSVSNIPDTNQIEVFCDGKPFNDYSVDSSGQVVLNTEVANHLFHIRTGYVLSEEQKKQMNKGIQYNANQPSVEMKKGEETTTRLLITRSVPSLCGCC
;
A
#
# COMPACT_ATOMS: atom_id res chain seq x y z
N MET A 1 -14.22 -20.95 -35.36
CA MET A 1 -13.57 -20.60 -34.08
C MET A 1 -13.16 -19.15 -34.17
N GLN A 2 -13.95 -18.23 -33.61
CA GLN A 2 -13.47 -16.88 -33.32
C GLN A 2 -12.35 -17.02 -32.28
N LYS A 3 -11.12 -16.61 -32.60
CA LYS A 3 -10.13 -16.30 -31.57
C LYS A 3 -10.81 -15.29 -30.65
N SER A 4 -10.99 -15.62 -29.38
CA SER A 4 -11.31 -14.60 -28.37
C SER A 4 -10.28 -13.49 -28.54
N GLU A 5 -10.73 -12.25 -28.74
CA GLU A 5 -9.84 -11.09 -28.62
C GLU A 5 -9.19 -11.19 -27.23
N GLN A 6 -7.89 -11.45 -27.21
CA GLN A 6 -7.15 -11.68 -25.98
C GLN A 6 -6.99 -10.31 -25.33
N HIS A 7 -7.90 -10.01 -24.40
CA HIS A 7 -7.95 -8.71 -23.74
C HIS A 7 -6.91 -8.70 -22.61
N TYR A 8 -5.82 -7.96 -22.80
CA TYR A 8 -4.84 -7.71 -21.74
C TYR A 8 -5.40 -6.70 -20.73
N PRO A 9 -5.03 -6.78 -19.44
CA PRO A 9 -5.54 -5.84 -18.43
C PRO A 9 -5.18 -4.38 -18.75
N GLU A 10 -6.03 -3.46 -18.32
CA GLU A 10 -5.81 -2.02 -18.40
C GLU A 10 -6.24 -1.32 -17.10
N LEU A 11 -5.74 -0.10 -16.90
CA LEU A 11 -6.25 0.82 -15.89
C LEU A 11 -7.51 1.53 -16.42
N ASN A 12 -8.46 1.78 -15.55
CA ASN A 12 -9.57 2.68 -15.87
C ASN A 12 -9.15 4.16 -15.73
N GLN A 13 -9.97 5.09 -16.23
CA GLN A 13 -9.63 6.51 -16.22
C GLN A 13 -9.47 7.09 -14.79
N ARG A 14 -10.25 6.61 -13.82
CA ARG A 14 -10.16 7.05 -12.43
C ARG A 14 -8.84 6.59 -11.79
N ALA A 15 -8.40 5.38 -12.10
CA ALA A 15 -7.11 4.84 -11.68
C ALA A 15 -5.94 5.65 -12.26
N VAL A 16 -5.98 6.00 -13.55
CA VAL A 16 -4.97 6.88 -14.16
C VAL A 16 -4.98 8.28 -13.51
N GLY A 17 -6.16 8.84 -13.26
CA GLY A 17 -6.31 10.13 -12.59
C GLY A 17 -5.77 10.13 -11.15
N TRP A 18 -6.01 9.05 -10.39
CA TRP A 18 -5.45 8.89 -9.05
C TRP A 18 -3.94 8.70 -9.08
N LEU A 19 -3.41 7.94 -10.05
CA LEU A 19 -1.97 7.77 -10.24
C LEU A 19 -1.28 9.12 -10.50
N ASN A 20 -1.88 9.98 -11.33
CA ASN A 20 -1.39 11.33 -11.58
C ASN A 20 -1.37 12.16 -10.29
N PHE A 21 -2.44 12.12 -9.50
CA PHE A 21 -2.44 12.80 -8.21
C PHE A 21 -1.40 12.24 -7.23
N LEU A 22 -1.28 10.93 -7.09
CA LEU A 22 -0.28 10.30 -6.22
C LEU A 22 1.16 10.64 -6.65
N TYR A 23 1.42 10.70 -7.95
CA TYR A 23 2.71 11.16 -8.48
C TYR A 23 2.99 12.60 -8.07
N GLN A 24 2.07 13.53 -8.31
CA GLN A 24 2.26 14.91 -7.90
C GLN A 24 2.41 15.01 -6.37
N LYS A 25 1.59 14.27 -5.63
CA LYS A 25 1.56 14.26 -4.17
C LYS A 25 2.90 13.81 -3.57
N SER A 26 3.44 12.72 -4.06
CA SER A 26 4.70 12.14 -3.56
C SER A 26 5.94 12.91 -4.02
N THR A 27 5.89 13.54 -5.20
CA THR A 27 7.05 14.24 -5.78
C THR A 27 7.06 15.75 -5.54
N THR A 28 6.06 16.29 -4.85
CA THR A 28 6.07 17.68 -4.38
C THR A 28 6.97 17.80 -3.16
N PRO A 29 7.95 18.73 -3.16
CA PRO A 29 8.82 18.93 -2.01
C PRO A 29 8.02 19.29 -0.75
N ASP A 30 8.30 18.59 0.34
CA ASP A 30 7.75 18.82 1.67
C ASP A 30 8.79 18.51 2.76
N ASP A 31 8.49 18.86 4.00
CA ASP A 31 9.39 18.70 5.14
C ASP A 31 8.80 17.75 6.18
N TRP A 32 9.32 16.52 6.19
CA TRP A 32 8.96 15.48 7.15
C TRP A 32 9.96 15.35 8.32
N THR A 33 10.86 16.33 8.48
CA THR A 33 11.77 16.38 9.63
C THR A 33 11.04 16.77 10.92
N GLU A 34 11.72 16.66 12.05
CA GLU A 34 11.19 17.05 13.37
C GLU A 34 10.80 18.54 13.45
N ASP A 35 11.46 19.39 12.65
CA ASP A 35 11.20 20.84 12.59
C ASP A 35 10.22 21.22 11.47
N GLY A 36 9.83 20.24 10.63
CA GLY A 36 9.01 20.44 9.45
C GLY A 36 7.51 20.35 9.72
N ASP A 37 6.73 20.57 8.65
CA ASP A 37 5.30 20.26 8.58
C ASP A 37 5.03 19.61 7.22
N PRO A 38 4.59 18.35 7.16
CA PRO A 38 4.23 17.68 5.92
C PRO A 38 3.19 18.48 5.15
N HIS A 39 3.24 18.40 3.82
CA HIS A 39 2.24 19.05 2.98
C HIS A 39 0.82 18.61 3.38
N GLU A 40 -0.16 19.52 3.33
CA GLU A 40 -1.56 19.27 3.73
C GLU A 40 -2.27 18.14 2.96
N TRP A 41 -1.66 17.65 1.88
CA TRP A 41 -2.13 16.49 1.13
C TRP A 41 -2.00 15.19 1.91
N TRP A 42 -1.09 15.14 2.88
CA TRP A 42 -0.88 13.98 3.75
C TRP A 42 -1.85 14.05 4.91
N ASP A 43 -2.86 13.19 4.86
CA ASP A 43 -3.96 13.16 5.80
C ASP A 43 -3.50 12.77 7.21
N ARG A 44 -3.73 13.68 8.15
CA ARG A 44 -3.38 13.56 9.56
C ARG A 44 -4.59 13.67 10.50
N SER A 45 -5.81 13.59 9.98
CA SER A 45 -7.02 13.86 10.79
C SER A 45 -8.19 12.92 10.53
N SER A 46 -8.07 11.97 9.59
CA SER A 46 -9.09 10.93 9.41
C SER A 46 -9.30 10.09 10.67
N THR A 47 -10.55 9.68 10.86
CA THR A 47 -11.01 8.58 11.75
C THR A 47 -10.64 8.65 13.25
N PRO A 48 -10.59 9.85 13.88
CA PRO A 48 -10.19 9.96 15.28
C PRO A 48 -11.05 9.08 16.20
N PRO A 49 -10.46 8.51 17.27
CA PRO A 49 -9.08 8.75 17.73
C PRO A 49 -8.02 7.86 17.07
N MET A 50 -8.39 6.98 16.14
CA MET A 50 -7.48 6.03 15.49
C MET A 50 -7.14 6.46 14.06
N CYS A 51 -6.00 6.01 13.54
CA CYS A 51 -5.59 6.31 12.18
C CYS A 51 -5.47 7.83 11.83
N SER A 52 -5.41 8.71 12.83
CA SER A 52 -5.31 10.17 12.64
C SER A 52 -3.87 10.68 12.59
N PHE A 53 -3.00 9.99 11.83
CA PHE A 53 -1.60 10.37 11.67
C PHE A 53 -1.15 10.21 10.21
N PRO A 54 -0.20 11.05 9.71
CA PRO A 54 0.22 11.05 8.31
C PRO A 54 0.63 9.68 7.77
N ARG A 55 1.21 8.81 8.61
CA ARG A 55 1.64 7.47 8.20
C ARG A 55 0.52 6.61 7.63
N PHE A 56 -0.72 6.80 8.07
CA PHE A 56 -1.82 5.97 7.61
C PHE A 56 -2.15 6.29 6.16
N ASP A 57 -2.00 7.55 5.76
CA ASP A 57 -2.11 7.97 4.36
C ASP A 57 -0.95 7.44 3.52
N LEU A 58 0.29 7.50 4.03
CA LEU A 58 1.47 6.92 3.38
C LEU A 58 1.20 5.45 3.00
N GLN A 59 0.84 4.64 3.98
CA GLN A 59 0.68 3.19 3.79
C GLN A 59 -0.57 2.83 2.97
N GLU A 60 -1.71 3.48 3.16
CA GLU A 60 -2.93 3.21 2.37
C GLU A 60 -2.77 3.60 0.90
N SER A 61 -2.02 4.66 0.62
CA SER A 61 -1.69 5.07 -0.75
C SER A 61 -0.92 3.98 -1.52
N THR A 62 -0.26 3.04 -0.83
CA THR A 62 0.50 1.94 -1.48
C THR A 62 -0.36 0.81 -2.03
N TYR A 63 -1.57 0.60 -1.52
CA TYR A 63 -2.38 -0.59 -1.83
C TYR A 63 -2.85 -0.60 -3.28
N ALA A 64 -3.42 0.53 -3.73
CA ALA A 64 -3.82 0.69 -5.12
C ALA A 64 -2.61 0.66 -6.05
N LEU A 65 -1.44 1.19 -5.65
CA LEU A 65 -0.21 1.17 -6.47
C LEU A 65 0.26 -0.25 -6.77
N GLY A 66 0.26 -1.14 -5.77
CA GLY A 66 0.59 -2.56 -5.97
C GLY A 66 -0.34 -3.23 -6.98
N LEU A 67 -1.64 -2.96 -6.88
CA LEU A 67 -2.65 -3.46 -7.83
C LEU A 67 -2.48 -2.87 -9.24
N MET A 68 -2.18 -1.57 -9.36
CA MET A 68 -1.96 -0.89 -10.64
C MET A 68 -0.72 -1.43 -11.35
N ALA A 69 0.35 -1.69 -10.61
CA ALA A 69 1.59 -2.26 -11.12
C ALA A 69 1.40 -3.68 -11.68
N ASP A 70 0.40 -4.44 -11.19
CA ASP A 70 0.07 -5.77 -11.73
C ASP A 70 -0.94 -5.73 -12.89
N ARG A 71 -1.67 -4.62 -13.06
CA ARG A 71 -2.44 -4.34 -14.29
C ARG A 71 -1.56 -3.95 -15.45
N THR A 72 -0.46 -3.26 -15.17
CA THR A 72 0.46 -2.72 -16.18
C THR A 72 1.91 -3.14 -15.94
N PRO A 73 2.20 -4.45 -15.76
CA PRO A 73 3.49 -4.94 -15.30
C PRO A 73 4.66 -4.64 -16.24
N ALA A 74 4.38 -4.36 -17.52
CA ALA A 74 5.40 -3.95 -18.48
C ALA A 74 5.72 -2.44 -18.42
N TRP A 75 5.24 -1.71 -17.40
CA TRP A 75 5.63 -0.33 -17.07
C TRP A 75 5.66 -0.12 -15.56
N ARG A 76 6.78 0.38 -15.00
CA ARG A 76 7.01 0.32 -13.54
C ARG A 76 7.56 1.59 -12.90
N GLU A 77 8.17 2.49 -13.68
CA GLU A 77 9.00 3.59 -13.15
C GLU A 77 8.23 4.58 -12.26
N VAL A 78 7.01 4.99 -12.65
CA VAL A 78 6.20 5.94 -11.88
C VAL A 78 5.69 5.31 -10.59
N TYR A 79 5.22 4.05 -10.63
CA TYR A 79 4.83 3.33 -9.42
C TYR A 79 6.01 3.18 -8.45
N ALA A 80 7.20 2.85 -8.99
CA ALA A 80 8.41 2.72 -8.21
C ALA A 80 8.83 4.05 -7.57
N GLU A 81 8.80 5.16 -8.32
CA GLU A 81 9.13 6.50 -7.79
C GLU A 81 8.17 6.91 -6.67
N ILE A 82 6.85 6.70 -6.83
CA ILE A 82 5.87 7.02 -5.78
C ILE A 82 6.12 6.16 -4.53
N LEU A 83 6.32 4.85 -4.70
CA LEU A 83 6.60 3.95 -3.57
C LEU A 83 7.93 4.30 -2.87
N ASP A 84 8.93 4.75 -3.62
CA ASP A 84 10.21 5.20 -3.08
C ASP A 84 10.03 6.46 -2.23
N GLU A 85 9.35 7.48 -2.76
CA GLU A 85 9.03 8.72 -2.06
C GLU A 85 8.17 8.49 -0.79
N ILE A 86 7.25 7.52 -0.82
CA ILE A 86 6.49 7.10 0.37
C ILE A 86 7.38 6.38 1.39
N ALA A 87 8.26 5.48 0.93
CA ALA A 87 9.18 4.74 1.80
C ALA A 87 10.21 5.66 2.48
N GLU A 88 10.75 6.63 1.76
CA GLU A 88 11.65 7.66 2.29
C GLU A 88 10.95 8.53 3.34
N ARG A 89 9.68 8.93 3.13
CA ARG A 89 8.90 9.60 4.18
C ARG A 89 8.68 8.72 5.40
N SER A 90 8.46 7.43 5.18
CA SER A 90 8.14 6.46 6.25
C SER A 90 9.27 6.25 7.27
N ILE A 91 10.51 6.64 6.97
CA ILE A 91 11.65 6.55 7.90
C ILE A 91 11.95 7.87 8.66
N THR A 92 11.15 8.90 8.45
CA THR A 92 11.33 10.24 9.05
C THR A 92 10.44 10.47 10.27
N TYR A 93 10.59 11.64 10.91
CA TYR A 93 9.93 11.96 12.18
C TYR A 93 8.41 11.90 12.07
N TRP A 94 7.84 12.52 11.04
CA TRP A 94 6.38 12.63 10.90
C TRP A 94 5.66 11.30 10.64
N ALA A 95 6.37 10.28 10.16
CA ALA A 95 5.82 8.94 10.01
C ALA A 95 5.66 8.19 11.34
N ALA A 96 6.49 8.51 12.35
CA ALA A 96 6.42 7.93 13.69
C ALA A 96 6.03 8.97 14.77
N VAL A 97 5.43 10.10 14.36
CA VAL A 97 5.24 11.29 15.23
C VAL A 97 4.56 10.98 16.55
N ASP A 98 3.58 10.09 16.55
CA ASP A 98 2.85 9.68 17.74
C ASP A 98 3.72 8.87 18.70
N TRP A 99 4.53 7.92 18.20
CA TRP A 99 5.50 7.19 19.03
C TRP A 99 6.60 8.10 19.58
N LEU A 100 6.95 9.15 18.82
CA LEU A 100 8.01 10.09 19.13
C LEU A 100 7.55 11.30 19.98
N SER A 101 6.25 11.44 20.24
CA SER A 101 5.72 12.60 20.99
C SER A 101 4.70 12.26 22.09
N GLN A 102 3.95 11.16 21.96
CA GLN A 102 2.93 10.76 22.94
C GLN A 102 3.56 9.96 24.08
N PHE A 103 4.32 10.67 24.93
CA PHE A 103 5.00 10.05 26.05
C PHE A 103 4.12 9.89 27.29
N GLY A 104 4.25 8.74 27.93
CA GLY A 104 3.48 8.40 29.13
C GLY A 104 2.00 8.22 28.82
N HIS A 105 1.21 8.14 29.88
CA HIS A 105 -0.23 8.01 29.72
C HIS A 105 -0.86 9.26 29.10
N ASP A 106 -1.96 9.05 28.40
CA ASP A 106 -2.75 10.11 27.78
C ASP A 106 -3.23 11.09 28.88
N PRO A 107 -2.93 12.39 28.74
CA PRO A 107 -3.39 13.39 29.70
C PRO A 107 -4.92 13.54 29.73
N ASP A 108 -5.62 13.19 28.66
CA ASP A 108 -7.06 13.38 28.49
C ASP A 108 -7.92 12.20 28.93
N ARG A 109 -7.34 11.16 29.55
CA ARG A 109 -8.07 9.95 30.02
C ARG A 109 -9.35 10.23 30.82
N LYS A 110 -9.38 11.34 31.56
CA LYS A 110 -10.54 11.73 32.40
C LYS A 110 -11.58 12.56 31.65
N ASN A 111 -11.26 13.02 30.45
CA ASN A 111 -12.01 14.00 29.67
C ASN A 111 -12.47 13.45 28.32
N TYR A 112 -12.34 12.13 28.09
CA TYR A 112 -12.81 11.53 26.86
C TYR A 112 -14.32 11.73 26.67
N PRO A 113 -14.79 11.82 25.41
CA PRO A 113 -16.22 11.91 25.11
C PRO A 113 -16.98 10.71 25.67
N GLU A 114 -18.12 10.93 26.36
CA GLU A 114 -18.86 9.87 27.06
C GLU A 114 -19.31 8.75 26.10
N GLU A 115 -19.52 9.06 24.82
CA GLU A 115 -19.82 8.09 23.76
C GLU A 115 -18.74 7.01 23.56
N TRP A 116 -17.51 7.24 24.02
CA TRP A 116 -16.42 6.25 23.95
C TRP A 116 -16.52 5.18 25.04
N LYS A 117 -17.31 5.42 26.09
CA LYS A 117 -17.45 4.51 27.21
C LYS A 117 -18.23 3.27 26.80
N GLY A 118 -17.64 2.10 27.02
CA GLY A 118 -18.16 0.81 26.58
C GLY A 118 -18.01 0.53 25.07
N THR A 119 -17.63 1.52 24.26
CA THR A 119 -17.48 1.38 22.80
C THR A 119 -16.02 1.34 22.35
N LEU A 120 -15.22 2.33 22.73
CA LEU A 120 -13.78 2.39 22.48
C LEU A 120 -12.96 2.09 23.73
N ILE A 121 -13.48 2.49 24.89
CA ILE A 121 -12.88 2.32 26.21
C ILE A 121 -13.75 1.37 27.03
N PRO A 122 -13.20 0.30 27.62
CA PRO A 122 -13.94 -0.58 28.51
C PRO A 122 -14.49 0.22 29.69
N GLU A 123 -15.76 0.02 30.01
CA GLU A 123 -16.44 0.78 31.07
C GLU A 123 -15.72 0.61 32.42
N GLU A 124 -15.18 -0.58 32.69
CA GLU A 124 -14.42 -0.91 33.89
C GLU A 124 -13.09 -0.16 34.01
N PHE A 125 -12.55 0.42 32.93
CA PHE A 125 -11.29 1.15 32.92
C PHE A 125 -11.45 2.65 32.62
N TRP A 126 -12.69 3.13 32.52
CA TRP A 126 -13.01 4.54 32.23
C TRP A 126 -12.27 5.52 33.15
N GLY A 127 -11.72 6.60 32.58
CA GLY A 127 -10.96 7.61 33.34
C GLY A 127 -9.49 7.26 33.61
N HIS A 128 -9.08 6.01 33.38
CA HIS A 128 -7.75 5.49 33.74
C HIS A 128 -7.04 4.72 32.61
N TYR A 129 -7.68 4.63 31.44
CA TYR A 129 -7.21 3.84 30.31
C TYR A 129 -6.88 4.74 29.13
N ASP A 130 -5.70 4.58 28.52
CA ASP A 130 -5.31 5.37 27.35
C ASP A 130 -6.18 4.98 26.14
N ALA A 131 -6.68 5.98 25.42
CA ALA A 131 -7.52 5.77 24.26
C ALA A 131 -6.78 5.04 23.13
N PRO A 132 -7.51 4.26 22.30
CA PRO A 132 -7.02 3.87 20.99
C PRO A 132 -6.41 5.04 20.22
N GLY A 133 -5.24 4.84 19.60
CA GLY A 133 -4.50 5.90 18.91
C GLY A 133 -3.55 6.73 19.78
N TRP A 134 -3.54 6.57 21.10
CA TRP A 134 -2.50 7.11 21.97
C TRP A 134 -1.43 6.05 22.27
N THR A 135 -0.20 6.24 21.76
CA THR A 135 0.85 5.20 21.81
C THR A 135 1.38 4.90 23.22
N ALA A 136 1.34 5.89 24.11
CA ALA A 136 1.85 5.81 25.47
C ALA A 136 3.32 5.37 25.60
N ASN A 137 4.20 5.74 24.67
CA ASN A 137 5.64 5.42 24.77
C ASN A 137 6.22 5.94 26.11
N GLY A 138 6.90 5.12 26.90
CA GLY A 138 7.33 5.53 28.25
C GLY A 138 6.59 4.88 29.42
N VAL A 139 5.43 4.25 29.19
CA VAL A 139 4.70 3.59 30.29
C VAL A 139 5.32 2.25 30.69
N ALA A 140 5.16 1.86 31.96
CA ALA A 140 5.60 0.56 32.45
C ALA A 140 4.75 -0.58 31.82
N PRO A 141 5.35 -1.77 31.59
CA PRO A 141 6.71 -2.17 31.95
C PRO A 141 7.81 -1.80 30.93
N TRP A 142 7.46 -1.28 29.75
CA TRP A 142 8.41 -1.08 28.65
C TRP A 142 9.35 0.12 28.85
N GLY A 143 8.87 1.17 29.52
CA GLY A 143 9.61 2.42 29.64
C GLY A 143 9.71 3.17 28.31
N LEU A 144 10.59 4.17 28.23
CA LEU A 144 10.76 4.98 27.02
C LEU A 144 11.60 4.20 26.00
N GLN A 145 11.04 3.95 24.83
CA GLN A 145 11.70 3.27 23.73
C GLN A 145 11.97 4.27 22.60
N SER A 146 13.22 4.71 22.48
CA SER A 146 13.62 5.79 21.57
C SER A 146 13.61 5.40 20.09
N ASP A 147 13.73 4.11 19.78
CA ASP A 147 13.76 3.55 18.43
C ASP A 147 12.37 3.03 18.03
N PRO A 148 11.70 3.65 17.03
CA PRO A 148 10.39 3.21 16.56
C PRO A 148 10.35 1.79 15.96
N ILE A 149 11.43 1.29 15.35
CA ILE A 149 11.51 -0.10 14.86
C ILE A 149 11.89 -1.03 16.01
N GLY A 150 12.90 -0.66 16.79
CA GLY A 150 13.44 -1.48 17.88
C GLY A 150 12.55 -1.60 19.11
N ALA A 151 11.49 -0.80 19.22
CA ALA A 151 10.50 -0.88 20.29
C ALA A 151 9.81 -2.26 20.36
N ASP A 152 9.44 -2.70 21.57
CA ASP A 152 8.67 -3.93 21.76
C ASP A 152 7.27 -3.82 21.10
N GLY A 153 6.72 -2.61 21.12
CA GLY A 153 5.45 -2.24 20.51
C GLY A 153 5.60 -1.63 19.12
N ASN A 154 4.81 -0.58 18.88
CA ASN A 154 4.78 0.20 17.64
C ASN A 154 4.58 -0.65 16.38
N LEU A 155 3.88 -1.79 16.51
CA LEU A 155 3.76 -2.78 15.44
C LEU A 155 3.21 -2.17 14.14
N PHE A 156 2.23 -1.27 14.23
CA PHE A 156 1.67 -0.61 13.05
C PHE A 156 2.77 0.03 12.20
N PHE A 157 3.74 0.67 12.84
CA PHE A 157 4.75 1.45 12.13
C PHE A 157 5.70 0.52 11.38
N LYS A 158 6.35 -0.39 12.10
CA LYS A 158 7.31 -1.34 11.50
C LYS A 158 6.66 -2.33 10.55
N GLY A 159 5.43 -2.75 10.82
CA GLY A 159 4.66 -3.63 9.95
C GLY A 159 4.34 -3.00 8.59
N TRP A 160 3.84 -1.76 8.60
CA TRP A 160 3.54 -1.05 7.36
C TRP A 160 4.79 -0.55 6.63
N LEU A 161 5.81 -0.10 7.35
CA LEU A 161 7.11 0.22 6.74
C LEU A 161 7.65 -0.97 5.95
N ASN A 162 7.62 -2.18 6.52
CA ASN A 162 8.02 -3.39 5.80
C ASN A 162 7.17 -3.64 4.55
N LEU A 163 5.84 -3.51 4.66
CA LEU A 163 4.95 -3.72 3.51
C LEU A 163 5.26 -2.72 2.39
N THR A 164 5.43 -1.44 2.70
CA THR A 164 5.79 -0.39 1.74
C THR A 164 7.13 -0.69 1.07
N GLN A 165 8.17 -1.03 1.85
CA GLN A 165 9.49 -1.38 1.30
C GLN A 165 9.45 -2.64 0.43
N ALA A 166 8.69 -3.68 0.84
CA ALA A 166 8.53 -4.90 0.06
C ALA A 166 7.75 -4.67 -1.23
N LEU A 167 6.71 -3.81 -1.22
CA LEU A 167 6.00 -3.40 -2.41
C LEU A 167 6.90 -2.58 -3.36
N HIS A 168 7.73 -1.68 -2.82
CA HIS A 168 8.74 -0.98 -3.61
C HIS A 168 9.67 -1.99 -4.33
N THR A 169 10.22 -2.97 -3.61
CA THR A 169 11.07 -4.01 -4.22
C THR A 169 10.31 -4.84 -5.25
N TYR A 170 9.05 -5.21 -4.96
CA TYR A 170 8.21 -5.95 -5.91
C TYR A 170 7.95 -5.19 -7.21
N VAL A 171 7.68 -3.90 -7.12
CA VAL A 171 7.38 -3.08 -8.30
C VAL A 171 8.66 -2.74 -9.05
N SER A 172 9.71 -2.29 -8.36
CA SER A 172 10.94 -1.84 -8.99
C SER A 172 11.87 -2.98 -9.44
N GLY A 173 11.80 -4.14 -8.77
CA GLY A 173 12.80 -5.21 -8.87
C GLY A 173 14.13 -4.85 -8.20
N LYS A 174 14.18 -3.76 -7.41
CA LYS A 174 15.39 -3.24 -6.76
C LYS A 174 15.29 -3.39 -5.25
N ASP A 175 16.28 -4.07 -4.67
CA ASP A 175 16.44 -4.19 -3.23
C ASP A 175 17.18 -2.97 -2.65
N LYS A 176 16.53 -1.81 -2.68
CA LYS A 176 17.12 -0.54 -2.18
C LYS A 176 17.41 -0.61 -0.68
N TRP A 177 16.51 -1.22 0.08
CA TRP A 177 16.51 -1.23 1.55
C TRP A 177 17.32 -2.38 2.17
N ALA A 178 18.03 -3.15 1.35
CA ALA A 178 19.16 -3.98 1.78
C ALA A 178 20.33 -3.16 2.32
N SER A 179 20.50 -1.93 1.81
CA SER A 179 21.43 -0.96 2.38
C SER A 179 20.82 -0.31 3.61
N SER A 180 21.67 0.06 4.57
CA SER A 180 21.27 0.72 5.80
C SER A 180 20.58 2.06 5.53
N PHE A 181 19.53 2.35 6.30
CA PHE A 181 18.85 3.64 6.35
C PHE A 181 18.77 4.17 7.79
N ASP A 182 18.73 5.51 7.92
CA ASP A 182 18.67 6.20 9.21
C ASP A 182 17.23 6.53 9.60
N LEU A 183 16.68 5.77 10.54
CA LEU A 183 15.36 6.01 11.12
C LEU A 183 15.37 7.16 12.13
N ALA A 184 14.37 8.05 12.08
CA ALA A 184 14.15 9.06 13.12
C ALA A 184 13.76 8.45 14.47
N GLY A 185 14.40 8.90 15.55
CA GLY A 185 14.10 8.51 16.92
C GLY A 185 13.87 9.69 17.86
N VAL A 186 13.60 9.38 19.12
CA VAL A 186 13.31 10.37 20.17
C VAL A 186 14.49 11.33 20.36
N ASN A 187 14.23 12.62 20.54
CA ASN A 187 15.25 13.65 20.75
C ASN A 187 16.32 13.70 19.63
N ARG A 188 15.88 13.68 18.37
CA ARG A 188 16.75 13.75 17.18
C ARG A 188 17.76 12.61 17.05
N THR A 189 17.60 11.52 17.78
CA THR A 189 18.46 10.33 17.60
C THR A 189 18.19 9.70 16.24
N ARG A 190 19.19 8.97 15.72
CA ARG A 190 19.07 8.16 14.51
C ARG A 190 19.40 6.71 14.81
N PHE A 191 18.62 5.80 14.25
CA PHE A 191 18.82 4.36 14.39
C PHE A 191 19.01 3.75 13.00
N GLU A 192 20.10 3.01 12.85
CA GLU A 192 20.46 2.39 11.57
C GLU A 192 19.76 1.03 11.44
N TRP A 193 19.01 0.86 10.35
CA TRP A 193 18.30 -0.38 10.05
C TRP A 193 18.44 -0.77 8.58
N THR A 194 18.29 -2.06 8.30
CA THR A 194 17.98 -2.59 6.97
C THR A 194 16.57 -3.19 7.01
N GLN A 195 15.94 -3.36 5.84
CA GLN A 195 14.64 -4.04 5.78
C GLN A 195 14.74 -5.48 6.32
N HIS A 196 15.85 -6.17 6.05
CA HIS A 196 16.06 -7.54 6.52
C HIS A 196 16.12 -7.63 8.04
N GLN A 197 16.86 -6.73 8.70
CA GLN A 197 16.89 -6.66 10.17
C GLN A 197 15.53 -6.29 10.76
N LEU A 198 14.79 -5.38 10.14
CA LEU A 198 13.42 -5.04 10.54
C LEU A 198 12.54 -6.30 10.51
N VAL A 199 12.62 -7.10 9.45
CA VAL A 199 11.82 -8.33 9.31
C VAL A 199 12.20 -9.40 10.32
N ASP A 200 13.50 -9.59 10.56
CA ASP A 200 13.98 -10.51 11.60
C ASP A 200 13.44 -10.09 12.98
N HIS A 201 13.48 -8.79 13.29
CA HIS A 201 12.92 -8.23 14.51
C HIS A 201 11.40 -8.45 14.62
N LEU A 202 10.63 -8.24 13.53
CA LEU A 202 9.20 -8.52 13.49
C LEU A 202 8.90 -10.00 13.78
N HIS A 203 9.63 -10.91 13.12
CA HIS A 203 9.47 -12.35 13.30
C HIS A 203 9.78 -12.76 14.74
N GLU A 204 10.90 -12.31 15.29
CA GLU A 204 11.28 -12.58 16.67
C GLU A 204 10.26 -12.05 17.69
N THR A 205 9.75 -10.83 17.50
CA THR A 205 8.78 -10.25 18.43
C THR A 205 7.52 -11.10 18.48
N TRP A 206 7.01 -11.50 17.31
CA TRP A 206 5.83 -12.36 17.24
C TRP A 206 6.01 -13.72 17.92
N THR A 207 7.16 -14.36 17.72
CA THR A 207 7.44 -15.67 18.33
C THR A 207 7.50 -15.60 19.86
N LYS A 208 7.85 -14.44 20.43
CA LYS A 208 7.88 -14.20 21.88
C LYS A 208 6.51 -13.78 22.45
N THR A 209 5.57 -13.36 21.59
CA THR A 209 4.23 -12.89 22.01
C THR A 209 3.11 -13.67 21.30
N PRO A 210 2.61 -14.78 21.87
CA PRO A 210 1.58 -15.61 21.21
C PRO A 210 0.27 -14.89 20.90
N MET A 211 -0.11 -13.88 21.69
CA MET A 211 -1.28 -13.02 21.44
C MET A 211 -0.98 -11.94 20.37
N GLY A 212 0.26 -11.85 19.90
CA GLY A 212 0.73 -10.89 18.93
C GLY A 212 1.39 -9.66 19.58
N PRO A 213 2.35 -9.03 18.88
CA PRO A 213 2.94 -7.76 19.30
C PRO A 213 1.89 -6.66 19.42
N HIS A 214 2.15 -5.70 20.31
CA HIS A 214 1.26 -4.58 20.53
C HIS A 214 1.57 -3.41 19.58
N CYS A 215 0.54 -2.62 19.28
CA CYS A 215 0.61 -1.41 18.46
C CYS A 215 0.97 -0.23 19.36
N GLU A 216 0.01 0.33 20.06
CA GLU A 216 0.25 1.18 21.22
C GLU A 216 0.73 0.32 22.39
N ASN A 217 1.41 0.94 23.36
CA ASN A 217 1.71 0.25 24.61
C ASN A 217 0.41 -0.32 25.22
N THR A 218 0.51 -1.57 25.66
CA THR A 218 -0.55 -2.47 26.13
C THR A 218 -1.47 -3.10 25.09
N LYS A 219 -1.70 -2.52 23.90
CA LYS A 219 -2.81 -2.94 23.01
C LYS A 219 -2.34 -3.69 21.76
N ALA A 220 -2.70 -4.96 21.65
CA ALA A 220 -2.52 -5.78 20.44
C ALA A 220 -3.80 -5.77 19.60
N TRP A 221 -3.69 -5.35 18.34
CA TRP A 221 -4.85 -5.16 17.45
C TRP A 221 -4.85 -6.20 16.34
N PRO A 222 -5.91 -7.01 16.18
CA PRO A 222 -5.97 -8.00 15.10
C PRO A 222 -5.84 -7.35 13.71
N PHE A 223 -6.38 -6.13 13.55
CA PHE A 223 -6.19 -5.30 12.37
C PHE A 223 -4.71 -5.00 12.09
N CYS A 224 -3.97 -4.45 13.06
CA CYS A 224 -2.53 -4.20 12.92
C CYS A 224 -1.75 -5.49 12.62
N LEU A 225 -2.08 -6.57 13.34
CA LEU A 225 -1.40 -7.86 13.26
C LEU A 225 -1.58 -8.49 11.87
N SER A 226 -2.79 -8.42 11.32
CA SER A 226 -3.06 -8.86 9.94
C SER A 226 -2.33 -7.98 8.92
N ALA A 227 -2.29 -6.67 9.08
CA ALA A 227 -1.56 -5.80 8.17
C ALA A 227 -0.03 -6.05 8.19
N ALA A 228 0.57 -6.14 9.38
CA ALA A 228 2.00 -6.43 9.52
C ALA A 228 2.36 -7.83 9.01
N GLY A 229 1.47 -8.82 9.21
CA GLY A 229 1.60 -10.14 8.59
C GLY A 229 1.62 -10.08 7.07
N LEU A 230 0.84 -9.19 6.46
CA LEU A 230 0.84 -9.00 5.01
C LEU A 230 2.18 -8.46 4.50
N GLY A 231 2.82 -7.56 5.26
CA GLY A 231 4.19 -7.12 4.99
C GLY A 231 5.19 -8.28 4.99
N LEU A 232 5.13 -9.15 6.02
CA LEU A 232 5.98 -10.36 6.08
C LEU A 232 5.73 -11.29 4.89
N LYS A 233 4.47 -11.44 4.46
CA LYS A 233 4.12 -12.25 3.29
C LYS A 233 4.71 -11.69 2.01
N MET A 234 4.60 -10.38 1.80
CA MET A 234 5.16 -9.74 0.61
C MET A 234 6.68 -9.89 0.57
N TYR A 235 7.33 -9.66 1.71
CA TYR A 235 8.76 -9.86 1.88
C TYR A 235 9.20 -11.29 1.54
N ASP A 236 8.50 -12.30 2.08
CA ASP A 236 8.79 -13.71 1.79
C ASP A 236 8.71 -14.02 0.30
N ASN A 237 7.71 -13.47 -0.39
CA ASN A 237 7.51 -13.67 -1.82
C ASN A 237 8.62 -13.05 -2.67
N VAL A 238 9.09 -11.84 -2.30
CA VAL A 238 10.13 -11.16 -3.08
C VAL A 238 11.54 -11.67 -2.76
N PHE A 239 11.79 -12.27 -1.60
CA PHE A 239 13.13 -12.68 -1.16
C PHE A 239 13.31 -14.19 -0.92
N ASP A 240 12.29 -15.01 -1.23
CA ASP A 240 12.27 -16.46 -0.97
C ASP A 240 12.58 -16.80 0.50
N LYS A 241 11.79 -16.19 1.40
CA LYS A 241 11.92 -16.34 2.86
C LYS A 241 10.66 -16.96 3.45
N SER A 242 10.66 -17.13 4.78
CA SER A 242 9.55 -17.76 5.52
C SER A 242 9.18 -17.02 6.82
N ALA A 243 9.43 -15.71 6.88
CA ALA A 243 9.12 -14.87 8.04
C ALA A 243 7.61 -14.79 8.32
N HIS A 244 6.75 -14.90 7.29
CA HIS A 244 5.28 -14.94 7.38
C HIS A 244 4.74 -16.07 8.24
N SER A 245 5.53 -17.13 8.46
CA SER A 245 5.17 -18.21 9.38
C SER A 245 4.78 -17.70 10.78
N ALA A 246 5.36 -16.59 11.24
CA ALA A 246 4.99 -15.92 12.49
C ALA A 246 3.50 -15.53 12.55
N TYR A 247 2.98 -14.93 11.48
CA TYR A 247 1.57 -14.56 11.38
C TYR A 247 0.66 -15.79 11.39
N LYS A 248 1.05 -16.84 10.65
CA LYS A 248 0.27 -18.09 10.59
C LYS A 248 0.14 -18.71 11.99
N SER A 249 1.26 -18.83 12.71
CA SER A 249 1.27 -19.36 14.08
C SER A 249 0.43 -18.50 15.03
N TRP A 250 0.50 -17.18 14.92
CA TRP A 250 -0.35 -16.28 15.69
C TRP A 250 -1.84 -16.48 15.39
N LEU A 251 -2.22 -16.50 14.11
CA LEU A 251 -3.63 -16.64 13.73
C LEU A 251 -4.19 -17.99 14.21
N ASP A 252 -3.44 -19.08 14.05
CA ASP A 252 -3.84 -20.40 14.53
C ASP A 252 -3.97 -20.45 16.06
N TYR A 253 -3.09 -19.75 16.79
CA TYR A 253 -3.18 -19.66 18.24
C TYR A 253 -4.36 -18.79 18.71
N THR A 254 -4.73 -17.74 17.97
CA THR A 254 -5.66 -16.70 18.44
C THR A 254 -7.08 -16.82 17.89
N LYS A 255 -7.32 -17.66 16.87
CA LYS A 255 -8.65 -17.82 16.22
C LYS A 255 -9.81 -17.99 17.22
N ASP A 256 -9.62 -18.77 18.28
CA ASP A 256 -10.65 -19.05 19.30
C ASP A 256 -10.67 -18.05 20.48
N LYS A 257 -9.71 -17.11 20.51
CA LYS A 257 -9.56 -16.08 21.55
C LYS A 257 -10.00 -14.73 21.05
N TYR A 258 -9.68 -14.43 19.79
CA TYR A 258 -9.87 -13.11 19.18
C TYR A 258 -11.25 -12.98 18.53
N TYR A 259 -11.90 -14.12 18.25
CA TYR A 259 -13.17 -14.18 17.55
C TYR A 259 -14.12 -15.13 18.28
N GLY A 260 -15.37 -14.71 18.44
CA GLY A 260 -16.40 -15.52 19.08
C GLY A 260 -17.41 -16.02 18.07
N PHE A 261 -17.59 -17.33 18.00
CA PHE A 261 -18.60 -17.96 17.16
C PHE A 261 -19.67 -18.66 18.00
N ASP A 262 -20.91 -18.64 17.52
CA ASP A 262 -21.96 -19.48 18.09
C ASP A 262 -21.84 -20.95 17.64
N LYS A 263 -22.73 -21.82 18.12
CA LYS A 263 -22.74 -23.24 17.76
C LYS A 263 -23.00 -23.52 16.28
N LYS A 264 -23.50 -22.54 15.53
CA LYS A 264 -23.76 -22.63 14.09
C LYS A 264 -22.60 -22.06 13.27
N GLY A 265 -21.54 -21.57 13.91
CA GLY A 265 -20.41 -20.93 13.25
C GLY A 265 -20.66 -19.48 12.87
N THR A 266 -21.73 -18.84 13.36
CA THR A 266 -22.00 -17.41 13.14
C THR A 266 -21.15 -16.55 14.07
N LEU A 267 -20.49 -15.55 13.52
CA LEU A 267 -19.64 -14.62 14.26
C LEU A 267 -20.49 -13.73 15.15
N GLN A 268 -20.20 -13.73 16.45
CA GLN A 268 -20.91 -12.98 17.48
C GLN A 268 -20.17 -11.71 17.88
N TRP A 269 -18.83 -11.77 17.91
CA TRP A 269 -17.97 -10.66 18.28
C TRP A 269 -16.57 -10.84 17.72
N VAL A 270 -15.87 -9.72 17.55
CA VAL A 270 -14.42 -9.68 17.27
C VAL A 270 -13.72 -8.88 18.35
N THR A 271 -12.47 -9.21 18.62
CA THR A 271 -11.60 -8.40 19.48
C THR A 271 -11.16 -7.17 18.69
N MET A 272 -11.50 -5.98 19.17
CA MET A 272 -10.95 -4.73 18.62
C MET A 272 -9.47 -4.61 18.98
N TYR A 273 -9.16 -4.80 20.26
CA TYR A 273 -7.80 -4.96 20.76
C TYR A 273 -7.77 -5.86 22.01
N TYR A 274 -6.61 -6.44 22.26
CA TYR A 274 -6.28 -7.19 23.46
C TYR A 274 -5.26 -6.41 24.30
N ASP A 275 -5.57 -6.20 25.58
CA ASP A 275 -4.63 -5.67 26.57
C ASP A 275 -4.02 -6.80 27.39
N ALA A 276 -2.72 -7.03 27.23
CA ALA A 276 -2.01 -8.11 27.91
C ALA A 276 -1.79 -7.86 29.41
N LEU A 277 -1.68 -6.59 29.85
CA LEU A 277 -1.47 -6.23 31.26
C LEU A 277 -2.77 -6.38 32.06
N LYS A 278 -3.90 -6.11 31.42
CA LYS A 278 -5.24 -6.29 32.01
C LYS A 278 -5.84 -7.67 31.71
N ASN A 279 -5.22 -8.43 30.81
CA ASN A 279 -5.77 -9.66 30.24
C ASN A 279 -7.21 -9.46 29.74
N HIS A 280 -7.42 -8.39 28.98
CA HIS A 280 -8.74 -7.93 28.55
C HIS A 280 -8.86 -7.96 27.03
N HIS A 281 -9.92 -8.58 26.52
CA HIS A 281 -10.33 -8.45 25.13
C HIS A 281 -11.45 -7.45 25.03
N HIS A 282 -11.20 -6.32 24.36
CA HIS A 282 -12.26 -5.36 24.09
C HIS A 282 -13.07 -5.85 22.89
N LYS A 283 -14.20 -6.51 23.17
CA LYS A 283 -15.03 -7.20 22.18
C LYS A 283 -16.06 -6.24 21.59
N ILE A 284 -16.15 -6.23 20.27
CA ILE A 284 -17.09 -5.39 19.53
C ILE A 284 -17.87 -6.22 18.49
N PRO A 285 -18.97 -5.67 17.95
CA PRO A 285 -19.82 -6.40 17.01
C PRO A 285 -19.10 -6.86 15.72
N PRO A 286 -19.66 -7.85 15.00
CA PRO A 286 -19.08 -8.43 13.79
C PRO A 286 -18.71 -7.46 12.66
N ALA A 287 -19.30 -6.27 12.60
CA ALA A 287 -18.99 -5.25 11.58
C ALA A 287 -17.48 -4.97 11.45
N HIS A 288 -16.74 -4.97 12.57
CA HIS A 288 -15.30 -4.69 12.56
C HIS A 288 -14.45 -5.82 11.93
N ALA A 289 -15.03 -7.00 11.72
CA ALA A 289 -14.40 -8.10 10.98
C ALA A 289 -13.96 -7.69 9.56
N LEU A 290 -14.66 -6.73 8.94
CA LEU A 290 -14.33 -6.21 7.60
C LEU A 290 -12.95 -5.55 7.55
N ALA A 291 -12.56 -4.84 8.62
CA ALA A 291 -11.26 -4.18 8.70
C ALA A 291 -10.11 -5.20 8.68
N ILE A 292 -10.35 -6.39 9.23
CA ILE A 292 -9.39 -7.49 9.29
C ILE A 292 -9.42 -8.30 7.98
N ALA A 293 -10.61 -8.52 7.42
CA ALA A 293 -10.81 -9.36 6.23
C ALA A 293 -9.96 -8.91 5.04
N PHE A 294 -9.80 -7.59 4.83
CA PHE A 294 -8.98 -7.06 3.72
C PHE A 294 -7.53 -7.54 3.81
N TYR A 295 -6.92 -7.46 4.99
CA TYR A 295 -5.54 -7.93 5.20
C TYR A 295 -5.44 -9.44 5.32
N ALA A 296 -6.46 -10.10 5.88
CA ALA A 296 -6.47 -11.54 6.04
C ALA A 296 -6.65 -12.26 4.69
N LYS A 297 -7.32 -11.65 3.71
CA LYS A 297 -7.67 -12.29 2.42
C LYS A 297 -6.47 -12.94 1.73
N PRO A 298 -5.31 -12.28 1.55
CA PRO A 298 -4.18 -12.95 0.92
C PRO A 298 -3.51 -14.00 1.82
N GLN A 299 -3.69 -13.93 3.15
CA GLN A 299 -2.94 -14.73 4.12
C GLN A 299 -3.68 -15.97 4.62
N ALA A 300 -5.01 -15.90 4.69
CA ALA A 300 -5.94 -16.93 5.14
C ALA A 300 -7.30 -16.74 4.44
N PRO A 301 -7.41 -17.08 3.13
CA PRO A 301 -8.57 -16.72 2.30
C PRO A 301 -9.92 -17.18 2.84
N GLU A 302 -10.02 -18.42 3.32
CA GLU A 302 -11.25 -18.99 3.88
C GLU A 302 -11.71 -18.26 5.15
N PHE A 303 -10.75 -17.93 6.02
CA PHE A 303 -11.03 -17.20 7.25
C PHE A 303 -11.43 -15.75 6.94
N ALA A 304 -10.75 -15.11 5.99
CA ALA A 304 -11.11 -13.78 5.54
C ALA A 304 -12.52 -13.72 4.92
N GLU A 305 -12.90 -14.74 4.15
CA GLU A 305 -14.26 -14.84 3.60
C GLU A 305 -15.30 -14.94 4.71
N LEU A 306 -15.06 -15.80 5.71
CA LEU A 306 -15.93 -15.89 6.89
C LEU A 306 -16.10 -14.52 7.56
N LEU A 307 -15.00 -13.81 7.85
CA LEU A 307 -15.04 -12.47 8.45
C LEU A 307 -15.81 -11.46 7.58
N TYR A 308 -15.58 -11.48 6.27
CA TYR A 308 -16.24 -10.60 5.32
C TYR A 308 -17.76 -10.83 5.28
N ARG A 309 -18.18 -12.07 5.02
CA ARG A 309 -19.61 -12.43 4.89
C ARG A 309 -20.37 -12.14 6.17
N GLU A 310 -19.78 -12.45 7.32
CA GLU A 310 -20.39 -12.18 8.62
C GLU A 310 -20.51 -10.68 8.91
N GLY A 311 -19.50 -9.88 8.55
CA GLY A 311 -19.55 -8.42 8.66
C GLY A 311 -20.61 -7.80 7.74
N VAL A 312 -20.65 -8.20 6.47
CA VAL A 312 -21.66 -7.77 5.48
C VAL A 312 -23.07 -8.09 5.95
N ARG A 313 -23.31 -9.32 6.39
CA ARG A 313 -24.61 -9.77 6.88
C ARG A 313 -25.06 -9.01 8.12
N PHE A 314 -24.14 -8.76 9.06
CA PHE A 314 -24.44 -7.98 10.26
C PHE A 314 -24.88 -6.55 9.91
N LEU A 315 -24.23 -5.94 8.92
CA LEU A 315 -24.55 -4.60 8.43
C LEU A 315 -25.70 -4.56 7.42
N LYS A 316 -26.19 -5.73 6.97
CA LYS A 316 -27.22 -5.90 5.93
C LYS A 316 -26.85 -5.26 4.58
N TRP A 317 -25.54 -5.19 4.28
CA TRP A 317 -25.06 -4.66 3.00
C TRP A 317 -25.34 -5.59 1.81
N ASP A 318 -25.81 -6.81 2.07
CA ASP A 318 -26.31 -7.78 1.11
C ASP A 318 -27.85 -7.80 0.94
N ASP A 319 -28.63 -7.18 1.85
CA ASP A 319 -30.10 -7.08 1.75
C ASP A 319 -30.58 -5.82 0.99
N PRO A 320 -31.09 -5.93 -0.24
CA PRO A 320 -31.51 -4.77 -1.04
C PRO A 320 -32.69 -3.98 -0.46
N ASN A 321 -33.42 -4.54 0.52
CA ASN A 321 -34.54 -3.86 1.17
C ASN A 321 -34.08 -2.91 2.28
N GLU A 322 -32.82 -2.97 2.67
CA GLU A 322 -32.24 -2.14 3.72
C GLU A 322 -31.39 -1.02 3.09
N PRO A 323 -31.35 0.18 3.66
CA PRO A 323 -30.42 1.21 3.20
C PRO A 323 -28.98 0.88 3.63
N ILE A 324 -27.99 1.32 2.84
CA ILE A 324 -26.61 1.42 3.34
C ILE A 324 -26.60 2.55 4.37
N SER A 325 -26.39 2.23 5.64
CA SER A 325 -26.37 3.21 6.72
C SER A 325 -24.95 3.67 7.04
N GLY A 326 -24.76 4.96 7.30
CA GLY A 326 -23.51 5.54 7.80
C GLY A 326 -23.33 5.42 9.33
N GLN A 327 -24.04 4.52 10.00
CA GLN A 327 -24.12 4.47 11.48
C GLN A 327 -22.97 3.70 12.16
N ILE A 328 -21.81 3.61 11.54
CA ILE A 328 -20.62 3.01 12.16
C ILE A 328 -19.75 4.17 12.67
N GLY A 329 -19.25 4.11 13.90
CA GLY A 329 -18.37 5.18 14.47
C GLY A 329 -17.07 5.42 13.69
N LEU A 330 -16.76 4.57 12.70
CA LEU A 330 -15.68 4.67 11.70
C LEU A 330 -16.24 4.55 10.27
N ALA A 331 -17.47 5.03 10.04
CA ALA A 331 -18.30 4.71 8.87
C ALA A 331 -17.57 4.83 7.55
N ASP A 332 -16.92 5.95 7.28
CA ASP A 332 -16.37 6.21 5.95
C ASP A 332 -15.23 5.26 5.62
N ARG A 333 -14.35 4.96 6.58
CA ARG A 333 -13.28 3.98 6.43
C ARG A 333 -13.83 2.58 6.18
N MET A 334 -14.83 2.18 6.95
CA MET A 334 -15.45 0.86 6.82
C MET A 334 -16.20 0.72 5.50
N LEU A 335 -16.85 1.78 5.03
CA LEU A 335 -17.53 1.82 3.74
C LEU A 335 -16.53 1.77 2.57
N ALA A 336 -15.41 2.51 2.66
CA ALA A 336 -14.34 2.47 1.65
C ALA A 336 -13.67 1.08 1.58
N LEU A 337 -13.38 0.47 2.74
CA LEU A 337 -12.88 -0.92 2.81
C LEU A 337 -13.91 -1.92 2.29
N GLY A 338 -15.17 -1.76 2.68
CA GLY A 338 -16.30 -2.57 2.23
C GLY A 338 -16.44 -2.56 0.71
N LEU A 339 -16.33 -1.38 0.10
CA LEU A 339 -16.37 -1.20 -1.34
C LEU A 339 -15.23 -1.99 -2.02
N SER A 340 -14.00 -1.85 -1.55
CA SER A 340 -12.84 -2.53 -2.12
C SER A 340 -12.88 -4.05 -1.92
N ILE A 341 -13.23 -4.52 -0.72
CA ILE A 341 -13.22 -5.94 -0.40
C ILE A 341 -14.40 -6.70 -1.02
N SER A 342 -15.56 -6.04 -1.20
CA SER A 342 -16.70 -6.63 -1.91
C SER A 342 -16.34 -6.97 -3.36
N LYS A 343 -15.56 -6.10 -4.02
CA LYS A 343 -15.03 -6.35 -5.36
C LYS A 343 -13.99 -7.48 -5.38
N GLU A 344 -13.10 -7.53 -4.39
CA GLU A 344 -12.12 -8.63 -4.24
C GLU A 344 -12.80 -10.00 -4.07
N PHE A 345 -13.91 -10.07 -3.34
CA PHE A 345 -14.70 -11.31 -3.16
C PHE A 345 -15.69 -11.61 -4.30
N ASP A 346 -15.71 -10.78 -5.36
CA ASP A 346 -16.68 -10.88 -6.46
C ASP A 346 -18.15 -10.88 -5.97
N ASP A 347 -18.42 -10.14 -4.89
CA ASP A 347 -19.75 -9.97 -4.30
C ASP A 347 -20.50 -8.84 -5.00
N GLN A 348 -21.12 -9.16 -6.13
CA GLN A 348 -21.77 -8.18 -7.00
C GLN A 348 -22.89 -7.40 -6.31
N VAL A 349 -23.70 -8.05 -5.48
CA VAL A 349 -24.84 -7.39 -4.80
C VAL A 349 -24.34 -6.32 -3.83
N THR A 350 -23.39 -6.70 -2.97
CA THR A 350 -22.81 -5.77 -1.99
C THR A 350 -22.03 -4.65 -2.70
N TYR A 351 -21.21 -5.02 -3.69
CA TYR A 351 -20.40 -4.07 -4.45
C TYR A 351 -21.24 -3.01 -5.16
N GLU A 352 -22.27 -3.40 -5.90
CA GLU A 352 -23.10 -2.43 -6.63
C GLU A 352 -23.81 -1.44 -5.70
N ARG A 353 -24.26 -1.92 -4.54
CA ARG A 353 -24.90 -1.08 -3.52
C ARG A 353 -23.93 -0.12 -2.87
N LEU A 354 -22.75 -0.60 -2.46
CA LEU A 354 -21.70 0.25 -1.88
C LEU A 354 -21.14 1.24 -2.91
N ARG A 355 -20.99 0.82 -4.18
CA ARG A 355 -20.57 1.69 -5.27
C ARG A 355 -21.57 2.82 -5.47
N LYS A 356 -22.87 2.51 -5.55
CA LYS A 356 -23.92 3.53 -5.66
C LYS A 356 -23.86 4.51 -4.48
N PHE A 357 -23.71 4.00 -3.26
CA PHE A 357 -23.55 4.84 -2.08
C PHE A 357 -22.31 5.74 -2.19
N ALA A 358 -21.16 5.20 -2.61
CA ALA A 358 -19.93 5.97 -2.79
C ALA A 358 -20.07 7.07 -3.85
N GLU A 359 -20.72 6.81 -4.99
CA GLU A 359 -20.99 7.82 -6.00
C GLU A 359 -21.84 8.99 -5.45
N GLU A 360 -22.79 8.68 -4.56
CA GLU A 360 -23.70 9.66 -3.99
C GLU A 360 -23.10 10.41 -2.78
N ASN A 361 -22.16 9.81 -2.04
CA ASN A 361 -21.75 10.28 -0.71
C ASN A 361 -20.24 10.49 -0.52
N PHE A 362 -19.38 9.99 -1.41
CA PHE A 362 -17.93 10.16 -1.29
C PHE A 362 -17.39 11.35 -2.12
N GLU A 363 -18.26 12.07 -2.83
CA GLU A 363 -17.88 13.17 -3.73
C GLU A 363 -16.73 12.82 -4.70
N PRO A 364 -16.89 11.77 -5.54
CA PRO A 364 -15.91 11.47 -6.57
C PRO A 364 -15.85 12.61 -7.58
N ARG A 365 -14.65 13.16 -7.81
CA ARG A 365 -14.46 14.24 -8.79
C ARG A 365 -13.13 14.15 -9.50
N TYR A 366 -13.14 14.55 -10.77
CA TYR A 366 -11.91 14.92 -11.45
C TYR A 366 -11.49 16.33 -11.02
N PHE A 367 -10.19 16.57 -11.00
CA PHE A 367 -9.58 17.83 -10.60
C PHE A 367 -8.18 17.97 -11.23
N GLY A 368 -7.43 18.98 -10.81
CA GLY A 368 -6.12 19.28 -11.38
C GLY A 368 -6.24 19.94 -12.76
N LEU A 369 -5.10 20.09 -13.43
CA LEU A 369 -5.06 20.78 -14.72
C LEU A 369 -5.83 19.98 -15.78
N ASN A 370 -6.88 20.57 -16.35
CA ASN A 370 -7.75 19.95 -17.37
C ASN A 370 -8.39 18.62 -16.94
N ASP A 371 -8.75 18.48 -15.67
CA ASP A 371 -9.37 17.26 -15.11
C ASP A 371 -8.48 16.01 -15.22
N SER A 372 -7.16 16.18 -15.15
CA SER A 372 -6.18 15.10 -15.29
C SER A 372 -6.02 14.21 -14.05
N GLN A 373 -6.63 14.60 -12.92
CA GLN A 373 -6.53 13.91 -11.63
C GLN A 373 -7.91 13.49 -11.14
N PHE A 374 -7.97 12.49 -10.26
CA PHE A 374 -9.22 11.97 -9.70
C PHE A 374 -9.06 11.60 -8.23
N GLY A 375 -10.12 11.74 -7.41
CA GLY A 375 -10.14 11.29 -6.02
C GLY A 375 -11.52 11.44 -5.36
N PHE A 376 -11.61 11.07 -4.08
CA PHE A 376 -12.82 11.13 -3.25
C PHE A 376 -12.66 12.11 -2.07
N TRP A 377 -13.69 12.91 -1.79
CA TRP A 377 -13.66 14.02 -0.81
C TRP A 377 -14.50 13.80 0.45
N PHE A 378 -15.43 12.86 0.42
CA PHE A 378 -16.25 12.47 1.58
C PHE A 378 -17.05 13.62 2.22
N ASN A 379 -17.41 14.67 1.46
CA ASN A 379 -18.19 15.82 1.96
C ASN A 379 -17.52 16.57 3.12
N LEU A 380 -16.18 16.54 3.20
CA LEU A 380 -15.42 17.15 4.30
C LEU A 380 -15.09 18.64 4.06
N GLY A 381 -15.45 19.19 2.90
CA GLY A 381 -15.23 20.60 2.57
C GLY A 381 -13.76 20.96 2.29
N GLU A 382 -12.98 19.98 1.83
CA GLU A 382 -11.53 20.13 1.64
C GLU A 382 -11.12 20.52 0.22
N ASN A 383 -9.92 21.10 0.12
CA ASN A 383 -9.34 21.49 -1.17
C ASN A 383 -8.88 20.28 -2.00
N TRP A 384 -8.51 19.19 -1.33
CA TRP A 384 -7.85 18.02 -1.92
C TRP A 384 -8.55 16.73 -1.48
N PRO A 385 -8.42 15.62 -2.24
CA PRO A 385 -9.08 14.37 -1.87
C PRO A 385 -8.64 13.97 -0.47
N ARG A 386 -9.56 13.40 0.31
CA ARG A 386 -9.26 12.95 1.66
C ARG A 386 -8.30 11.75 1.58
N GLY A 387 -7.03 11.96 1.88
CA GLY A 387 -5.93 11.04 1.60
C GLY A 387 -6.21 9.57 1.89
N GLN A 388 -6.36 9.20 3.16
CA GLN A 388 -6.56 7.82 3.62
C GLN A 388 -7.81 7.16 3.01
N LEU A 389 -8.96 7.83 3.19
CA LEU A 389 -10.25 7.30 2.75
C LEU A 389 -10.33 7.18 1.22
N SER A 390 -9.79 8.17 0.49
CA SER A 390 -9.68 8.14 -0.96
C SER A 390 -8.77 7.02 -1.41
N ALA A 391 -7.60 6.83 -0.78
CA ALA A 391 -6.68 5.74 -1.12
C ALA A 391 -7.33 4.36 -0.96
N LEU A 392 -8.09 4.15 0.11
CA LEU A 392 -8.85 2.91 0.35
C LEU A 392 -9.95 2.70 -0.71
N ALA A 393 -10.72 3.74 -1.03
CA ALA A 393 -11.78 3.66 -2.05
C ALA A 393 -11.21 3.42 -3.46
N MET A 394 -10.05 3.99 -3.76
CA MET A 394 -9.36 3.81 -5.04
C MET A 394 -8.90 2.37 -5.29
N CYS A 395 -8.77 1.53 -4.25
CA CYS A 395 -8.54 0.10 -4.45
C CYS A 395 -9.67 -0.54 -5.25
N ALA A 396 -10.93 -0.12 -5.06
CA ALA A 396 -12.07 -0.63 -5.82
C ALA A 396 -12.06 -0.24 -7.30
N GLU A 397 -11.38 0.84 -7.68
CA GLU A 397 -11.24 1.23 -9.09
C GLU A 397 -10.24 0.32 -9.83
N VAL A 398 -9.29 -0.28 -9.10
CA VAL A 398 -8.20 -1.09 -9.68
C VAL A 398 -8.38 -2.60 -9.46
N CYS A 399 -9.01 -3.01 -8.36
CA CYS A 399 -9.18 -4.41 -8.00
C CYS A 399 -10.20 -5.10 -8.93
N ASP A 400 -9.91 -6.33 -9.36
CA ASP A 400 -10.92 -7.28 -9.85
C ASP A 400 -11.10 -8.38 -8.80
N GLY A 401 -12.06 -9.29 -9.00
CA GLY A 401 -12.21 -10.48 -8.17
C GLY A 401 -10.88 -11.25 -8.03
N GLY A 402 -10.41 -11.40 -6.79
CA GLY A 402 -9.17 -12.08 -6.44
C GLY A 402 -7.87 -11.34 -6.77
N ALA A 403 -7.91 -10.08 -7.22
CA ALA A 403 -6.70 -9.35 -7.59
C ALA A 403 -5.80 -9.05 -6.39
N TRP A 404 -6.39 -8.69 -5.25
CA TRP A 404 -5.65 -8.45 -4.01
C TRP A 404 -5.03 -9.73 -3.46
N GLU A 405 -5.76 -10.84 -3.47
CA GLU A 405 -5.20 -12.14 -3.11
C GLU A 405 -4.04 -12.55 -4.04
N LYS A 406 -4.20 -12.40 -5.36
CA LYS A 406 -3.20 -12.76 -6.37
C LYS A 406 -1.90 -11.98 -6.19
N LEU A 407 -1.96 -10.68 -5.88
CA LEU A 407 -0.77 -9.85 -5.64
C LEU A 407 0.21 -10.50 -4.65
N PHE A 408 -0.29 -11.15 -3.60
CA PHE A 408 0.55 -11.81 -2.59
C PHE A 408 0.62 -13.34 -2.71
N ASN A 409 -0.14 -13.99 -3.59
CA ASN A 409 -0.12 -15.45 -3.74
C ASN A 409 0.48 -15.91 -5.08
N GLN A 410 0.49 -15.04 -6.08
CA GLN A 410 0.95 -15.30 -7.43
C GLN A 410 1.69 -14.06 -7.98
N PRO A 411 2.72 -13.54 -7.26
CA PRO A 411 3.45 -12.36 -7.70
C PRO A 411 4.09 -12.59 -9.08
N ASN A 412 3.96 -11.62 -9.97
CA ASN A 412 4.60 -11.67 -11.28
C ASN A 412 6.03 -11.12 -11.16
N LEU A 413 7.03 -12.01 -11.08
CA LEU A 413 8.45 -11.63 -11.07
C LEU A 413 9.12 -11.78 -12.45
N THR A 414 8.45 -12.38 -13.44
CA THR A 414 8.97 -12.42 -14.82
C THR A 414 9.06 -11.03 -15.43
N LYS A 415 8.21 -10.08 -14.97
CA LYS A 415 8.19 -8.66 -15.38
C LYS A 415 9.53 -7.91 -15.25
N TYR A 416 10.49 -8.44 -14.47
CA TYR A 416 11.84 -7.86 -14.39
C TYR A 416 12.69 -8.15 -15.62
N TYR A 417 12.39 -9.25 -16.32
CA TYR A 417 13.15 -9.77 -17.44
C TYR A 417 12.41 -9.62 -18.77
N SER A 418 11.08 -9.65 -18.75
CA SER A 418 10.28 -9.47 -19.96
C SER A 418 10.44 -8.06 -20.55
N PRO A 419 10.23 -7.90 -21.87
CA PRO A 419 10.18 -6.60 -22.51
C PRO A 419 9.24 -5.63 -21.80
N THR A 420 9.72 -4.41 -21.56
CA THR A 420 9.05 -3.41 -20.73
C THR A 420 9.30 -2.02 -21.29
N ILE A 421 8.29 -1.14 -21.19
CA ILE A 421 8.41 0.27 -21.54
C ILE A 421 8.93 1.09 -20.35
N HIS A 422 9.70 2.13 -20.65
CA HIS A 422 10.22 3.09 -19.68
C HIS A 422 10.60 4.41 -20.38
N GLY A 423 11.01 5.40 -19.59
CA GLY A 423 11.30 6.75 -20.07
C GLY A 423 10.03 7.48 -20.53
N ILE A 424 8.89 7.19 -19.92
CA ILE A 424 7.62 7.87 -20.18
C ILE A 424 7.71 9.30 -19.61
N ASP A 425 7.35 10.29 -20.44
CA ASP A 425 7.23 11.70 -20.03
C ASP A 425 5.99 11.90 -19.15
N PHE A 426 6.00 11.40 -17.92
CA PHE A 426 4.89 11.49 -16.97
C PHE A 426 4.97 12.82 -16.19
N PRO A 427 3.85 13.54 -15.93
CA PRO A 427 2.46 13.19 -16.23
C PRO A 427 1.96 13.66 -17.59
N ALA A 428 2.82 14.13 -18.51
CA ALA A 428 2.37 14.54 -19.84
C ALA A 428 1.73 13.39 -20.62
N VAL A 429 2.34 12.21 -20.53
CA VAL A 429 1.87 10.94 -21.10
C VAL A 429 1.35 10.05 -19.98
N GLY A 430 0.08 9.65 -20.04
CA GLY A 430 -0.50 8.60 -19.21
C GLY A 430 -0.27 7.23 -19.84
N VAL A 431 -0.16 6.18 -19.02
CA VAL A 431 -0.11 4.78 -19.48
C VAL A 431 -1.36 4.06 -18.98
N ARG A 432 -2.21 3.67 -19.93
CA ARG A 432 -3.48 2.97 -19.65
C ARG A 432 -3.30 1.45 -19.64
N GLN A 433 -2.43 0.94 -20.49
CA GLN A 433 -2.14 -0.49 -20.63
C GLN A 433 -0.65 -0.69 -20.85
N ALA A 434 -0.05 -1.71 -20.23
CA ALA A 434 1.32 -2.14 -20.52
C ALA A 434 1.51 -3.60 -20.08
N TRP A 435 1.52 -4.53 -21.03
CA TRP A 435 1.57 -5.96 -20.78
C TRP A 435 2.47 -6.68 -21.78
N HIS A 436 3.33 -7.58 -21.30
CA HIS A 436 4.07 -8.50 -22.15
C HIS A 436 3.49 -9.92 -22.02
N ASP A 437 3.06 -10.49 -23.14
CA ASP A 437 2.65 -11.89 -23.21
C ASP A 437 3.87 -12.77 -23.43
N ASP A 438 4.39 -13.35 -22.35
CA ASP A 438 5.55 -14.23 -22.37
C ASP A 438 5.32 -15.55 -23.16
N ASN A 439 4.09 -15.88 -23.56
CA ASN A 439 3.82 -17.04 -24.42
C ASN A 439 3.90 -16.68 -25.91
N GLU A 440 3.40 -15.51 -26.27
CA GLU A 440 3.26 -15.06 -27.66
C GLU A 440 4.42 -14.15 -28.11
N GLY A 441 5.24 -13.68 -27.18
CA GLY A 441 6.32 -12.72 -27.45
C GLY A 441 5.80 -11.39 -27.97
N LEU A 442 4.73 -10.90 -27.33
CA LEU A 442 4.01 -9.70 -27.72
C LEU A 442 3.98 -8.71 -26.54
N LEU A 443 4.57 -7.53 -26.74
CA LEU A 443 4.36 -6.37 -25.88
C LEU A 443 3.19 -5.56 -26.41
N VAL A 444 2.20 -5.30 -25.56
CA VAL A 444 1.07 -4.40 -25.84
C VAL A 444 1.08 -3.28 -24.83
N PHE A 445 1.03 -2.03 -25.29
CA PHE A 445 0.84 -0.90 -24.39
C PHE A 445 0.03 0.22 -25.04
N GLN A 446 -0.72 0.93 -24.22
CA GLN A 446 -1.52 2.08 -24.62
C GLN A 446 -1.09 3.30 -23.81
N ILE A 447 -0.72 4.35 -24.53
CA ILE A 447 -0.48 5.68 -23.96
C ILE A 447 -1.68 6.60 -24.22
N GLU A 448 -1.87 7.60 -23.38
CA GLU A 448 -2.90 8.62 -23.52
C GLU A 448 -2.43 10.01 -23.07
N ASP A 449 -3.23 11.03 -23.35
CA ASP A 449 -3.01 12.40 -22.89
C ASP A 449 -3.12 12.48 -21.36
N GLY A 450 -1.98 12.54 -20.66
CA GLY A 450 -1.93 12.73 -19.20
C GLY A 450 -2.01 14.19 -18.77
N ASP A 451 -1.45 15.11 -19.58
CA ASP A 451 -1.64 16.56 -19.49
C ASP A 451 -2.08 17.10 -20.85
N ARG A 452 -3.35 17.49 -20.96
CA ARG A 452 -3.94 18.01 -22.20
C ARG A 452 -3.28 19.30 -22.72
N THR A 453 -2.46 20.00 -21.92
CA THR A 453 -1.67 21.13 -22.43
C THR A 453 -0.48 20.68 -23.28
N LYS A 454 -0.13 19.39 -23.22
CA LYS A 454 0.98 18.76 -23.94
C LYS A 454 0.53 17.93 -25.13
N THR A 455 -0.78 17.82 -25.41
CA THR A 455 -1.31 17.07 -26.55
C THR A 455 -0.62 17.46 -27.87
N ASN A 456 -0.31 16.46 -28.69
CA ASN A 456 0.44 16.55 -29.95
C ASN A 456 1.88 17.08 -29.82
N LYS A 457 2.43 17.19 -28.60
CA LYS A 457 3.87 17.44 -28.43
C LYS A 457 4.62 16.13 -28.64
N LYS A 458 5.78 16.22 -29.29
CA LYS A 458 6.67 15.08 -29.48
C LYS A 458 7.13 14.53 -28.14
N THR A 459 7.09 13.22 -28.00
CA THR A 459 7.59 12.47 -26.86
C THR A 459 8.27 11.19 -27.34
N LYS A 460 8.82 10.39 -26.42
CA LYS A 460 9.46 9.13 -26.71
C LYS A 460 9.03 8.07 -25.72
N VAL A 461 9.04 6.82 -26.16
CA VAL A 461 8.85 5.65 -25.30
C VAL A 461 10.01 4.70 -25.58
N SER A 462 10.74 4.31 -24.54
CA SER A 462 11.84 3.34 -24.67
C SER A 462 11.35 1.96 -24.29
N VAL A 463 11.86 0.93 -24.95
CA VAL A 463 11.56 -0.48 -24.71
C VAL A 463 12.87 -1.21 -24.45
N SER A 464 12.96 -1.83 -23.27
CA SER A 464 14.12 -2.64 -22.88
C SER A 464 13.83 -4.13 -22.95
N ASN A 465 14.86 -4.94 -22.72
CA ASN A 465 14.81 -6.40 -22.65
C ASN A 465 14.34 -7.11 -23.93
N ILE A 466 14.49 -6.48 -25.09
CA ILE A 466 14.24 -7.13 -26.39
C ILE A 466 15.45 -8.00 -26.76
N PRO A 467 15.28 -9.32 -27.01
CA PRO A 467 16.40 -10.22 -27.32
C PRO A 467 17.17 -9.88 -28.60
N ASP A 468 16.45 -9.54 -29.68
CA ASP A 468 17.03 -9.13 -30.95
C ASP A 468 16.22 -7.97 -31.55
N THR A 469 16.76 -6.76 -31.42
CA THR A 469 16.12 -5.54 -31.93
C THR A 469 16.03 -5.46 -33.44
N ASN A 470 16.68 -6.36 -34.19
CA ASN A 470 16.61 -6.38 -35.66
C ASN A 470 15.42 -7.18 -36.19
N GLN A 471 14.74 -7.95 -35.33
CA GLN A 471 13.66 -8.87 -35.71
C GLN A 471 12.30 -8.43 -35.14
N ILE A 472 12.18 -7.18 -34.69
CA ILE A 472 10.94 -6.67 -34.12
C ILE A 472 9.97 -6.20 -35.21
N GLU A 473 8.69 -6.38 -34.96
CA GLU A 473 7.61 -5.74 -35.72
C GLU A 473 6.84 -4.81 -34.79
N VAL A 474 6.77 -3.53 -35.15
CA VAL A 474 6.07 -2.51 -34.36
C VAL A 474 4.83 -2.07 -35.13
N PHE A 475 3.69 -2.07 -34.45
CA PHE A 475 2.43 -1.53 -34.95
C PHE A 475 1.93 -0.47 -33.99
N CYS A 476 1.40 0.64 -34.53
CA CYS A 476 0.70 1.68 -33.80
C CYS A 476 -0.69 1.82 -34.42
N ASP A 477 -1.73 1.74 -33.60
CA ASP A 477 -3.14 1.86 -34.02
C ASP A 477 -3.49 0.93 -35.20
N GLY A 478 -2.97 -0.30 -35.13
CA GLY A 478 -3.17 -1.35 -36.13
C GLY A 478 -2.38 -1.19 -37.43
N LYS A 479 -1.50 -0.19 -37.55
CA LYS A 479 -0.68 0.07 -38.75
C LYS A 479 0.80 -0.15 -38.46
N PRO A 480 1.59 -0.63 -39.45
CA PRO A 480 3.04 -0.71 -39.30
C PRO A 480 3.64 0.63 -38.90
N PHE A 481 4.49 0.63 -37.88
CA PHE A 481 5.10 1.81 -37.31
C PHE A 481 6.62 1.74 -37.47
N ASN A 482 7.21 2.73 -38.13
CA ASN A 482 8.63 2.74 -38.50
C ASN A 482 9.42 3.91 -37.86
N ASP A 483 8.76 4.79 -37.09
CA ASP A 483 9.45 5.91 -36.43
C ASP A 483 10.03 5.47 -35.08
N TYR A 484 10.97 4.54 -35.15
CA TYR A 484 11.75 4.10 -34.01
C TYR A 484 13.22 3.94 -34.36
N SER A 485 14.05 3.89 -33.34
CA SER A 485 15.49 3.69 -33.46
C SER A 485 15.99 2.74 -32.37
N VAL A 486 17.20 2.21 -32.52
CA VAL A 486 17.89 1.46 -31.47
C VAL A 486 19.00 2.34 -30.93
N ASP A 487 19.02 2.56 -29.62
CA ASP A 487 20.03 3.41 -28.99
C ASP A 487 21.35 2.66 -28.74
N SER A 488 22.36 3.37 -28.21
CA SER A 488 23.68 2.80 -27.92
C SER A 488 23.68 1.71 -26.84
N SER A 489 22.59 1.57 -26.08
CA SER A 489 22.41 0.54 -25.06
C SER A 489 21.67 -0.69 -25.59
N GLY A 490 21.21 -0.66 -26.84
CA GLY A 490 20.42 -1.73 -27.45
C GLY A 490 18.93 -1.65 -27.14
N GLN A 491 18.44 -0.50 -26.66
CA GLN A 491 17.01 -0.30 -26.38
C GLN A 491 16.30 0.26 -27.61
N VAL A 492 15.04 -0.13 -27.81
CA VAL A 492 14.19 0.40 -28.89
C VAL A 492 13.53 1.68 -28.41
N VAL A 493 13.72 2.77 -29.12
CA VAL A 493 13.16 4.09 -28.80
C VAL A 493 12.15 4.47 -29.87
N LEU A 494 10.88 4.50 -29.49
CA LEU A 494 9.76 4.91 -30.32
C LEU A 494 9.62 6.43 -30.25
N ASN A 495 9.63 7.14 -31.39
CA ASN A 495 9.33 8.57 -31.43
C ASN A 495 7.84 8.75 -31.72
N THR A 496 7.11 9.31 -30.77
CA THR A 496 5.66 9.48 -30.88
C THR A 496 5.25 10.87 -30.40
N GLU A 497 3.97 11.08 -30.17
CA GLU A 497 3.43 12.30 -29.59
C GLU A 497 2.55 11.99 -28.39
N VAL A 498 2.33 13.00 -27.55
CA VAL A 498 1.36 12.94 -26.46
C VAL A 498 -0.03 12.88 -27.09
N ALA A 499 -0.57 11.67 -27.20
CA ALA A 499 -1.88 11.37 -27.77
C ALA A 499 -2.29 9.94 -27.35
N ASN A 500 -3.50 9.52 -27.72
CA ASN A 500 -3.93 8.14 -27.56
C ASN A 500 -3.35 7.26 -28.67
N HIS A 501 -2.46 6.34 -28.29
CA HIS A 501 -1.85 5.37 -29.20
C HIS A 501 -1.79 3.98 -28.57
N LEU A 502 -2.19 2.97 -29.34
CA LEU A 502 -2.07 1.56 -28.98
C LEU A 502 -0.95 0.90 -29.77
N PHE A 503 0.10 0.50 -29.07
CA PHE A 503 1.27 -0.16 -29.63
C PHE A 503 1.21 -1.67 -29.44
N HIS A 504 1.58 -2.40 -30.48
CA HIS A 504 1.84 -3.83 -30.45
C HIS A 504 3.25 -4.08 -30.98
N ILE A 505 4.10 -4.73 -30.19
CA ILE A 505 5.47 -5.03 -30.57
C ILE A 505 5.70 -6.54 -30.46
N ARG A 506 5.97 -7.19 -31.59
CA ARG A 506 6.48 -8.56 -31.57
C ARG A 506 7.94 -8.51 -31.16
N THR A 507 8.25 -9.04 -29.98
CA THR A 507 9.56 -8.92 -29.33
C THR A 507 10.44 -10.15 -29.58
N GLY A 508 9.83 -11.30 -29.89
CA GLY A 508 10.52 -12.59 -29.96
C GLY A 508 10.94 -13.15 -28.59
N TYR A 509 10.63 -12.45 -27.49
CA TYR A 509 10.88 -12.93 -26.14
C TYR A 509 9.78 -13.90 -25.70
N VAL A 510 10.10 -15.16 -25.48
CA VAL A 510 9.15 -16.16 -24.99
C VAL A 510 9.74 -16.94 -23.83
N LEU A 511 8.90 -17.28 -22.85
CA LEU A 511 9.28 -18.09 -21.69
C LEU A 511 8.48 -19.38 -21.65
N SER A 512 9.19 -20.50 -21.46
CA SER A 512 8.56 -21.76 -21.08
C SER A 512 8.02 -21.71 -19.65
N GLU A 513 7.05 -22.57 -19.35
CA GLU A 513 6.47 -22.67 -18.00
C GLU A 513 7.51 -22.98 -16.90
N GLU A 514 8.57 -23.72 -17.24
CA GLU A 514 9.65 -24.00 -16.28
C GLU A 514 10.49 -22.75 -15.98
N GLN A 515 10.79 -21.94 -17.01
CA GLN A 515 11.49 -20.67 -16.83
C GLN A 515 10.67 -19.69 -15.98
N LYS A 516 9.36 -19.58 -16.23
CA LYS A 516 8.46 -18.74 -15.42
C LYS A 516 8.47 -19.17 -13.96
N LYS A 517 8.33 -20.48 -13.69
CA LYS A 517 8.40 -21.03 -12.33
C LYS A 517 9.74 -20.74 -11.66
N GLN A 518 10.84 -20.83 -12.39
CA GLN A 518 12.16 -20.54 -11.85
C GLN A 518 12.33 -19.05 -11.50
N MET A 519 11.90 -18.15 -12.39
CA MET A 519 11.98 -16.70 -12.19
C MET A 519 11.08 -16.21 -11.05
N ASN A 520 9.97 -16.91 -10.78
CA ASN A 520 9.03 -16.57 -9.71
C ASN A 520 9.46 -17.09 -8.31
N LYS A 521 10.68 -17.62 -8.14
CA LYS A 521 11.22 -18.06 -6.84
C LYS A 521 11.85 -16.91 -6.02
N GLY A 522 11.40 -15.68 -6.18
CA GLY A 522 11.99 -14.52 -5.50
C GLY A 522 13.30 -14.00 -6.12
N ILE A 523 13.72 -12.83 -5.66
CA ILE A 523 14.97 -12.16 -6.00
C ILE A 523 16.08 -12.73 -5.10
N GLN A 524 17.20 -13.09 -5.70
CA GLN A 524 18.36 -13.59 -4.94
C GLN A 524 19.03 -12.43 -4.20
N TYR A 525 18.98 -12.46 -2.87
CA TYR A 525 19.76 -11.56 -2.03
C TYR A 525 21.24 -11.99 -2.04
N ASN A 526 22.09 -11.19 -2.68
CA ASN A 526 23.55 -11.38 -2.65
C ASN A 526 24.18 -10.39 -1.67
N ALA A 527 24.51 -10.85 -0.45
CA ALA A 527 25.19 -10.05 0.59
C ALA A 527 26.57 -9.46 0.15
N ASN A 528 27.11 -9.91 -0.99
CA ASN A 528 28.47 -9.59 -1.45
C ASN A 528 28.54 -8.89 -2.82
N GLN A 529 27.43 -8.43 -3.40
CA GLN A 529 27.46 -7.64 -4.64
C GLN A 529 27.04 -6.20 -4.38
N PRO A 530 27.91 -5.21 -4.64
CA PRO A 530 27.45 -3.84 -4.83
C PRO A 530 26.41 -3.88 -5.94
N SER A 531 25.28 -3.19 -5.73
CA SER A 531 24.22 -3.00 -6.71
C SER A 531 24.82 -2.84 -8.10
N VAL A 532 24.46 -3.72 -9.04
CA VAL A 532 24.86 -3.58 -10.45
C VAL A 532 24.42 -2.18 -10.88
N GLU A 533 25.40 -1.30 -11.10
CA GLU A 533 25.16 0.05 -11.60
C GLU A 533 24.40 -0.08 -12.92
N MET A 534 23.10 0.24 -12.89
CA MET A 534 22.52 0.89 -14.05
C MET A 534 23.40 2.10 -14.33
N LYS A 535 23.96 2.17 -15.55
CA LYS A 535 24.63 3.37 -16.06
C LYS A 535 23.82 4.58 -15.62
N LYS A 536 24.45 5.50 -14.86
CA LYS A 536 23.95 6.81 -14.39
C LYS A 536 22.84 7.38 -15.28
N GLY A 537 21.62 6.95 -15.05
CA GLY A 537 20.41 7.70 -15.26
C GLY A 537 19.97 8.03 -13.85
N GLU A 538 20.04 9.32 -13.53
CA GLU A 538 19.66 10.00 -12.29
C GLU A 538 19.35 9.04 -11.12
N GLU A 539 20.27 8.94 -10.15
CA GLU A 539 19.89 8.58 -8.78
C GLU A 539 18.60 9.33 -8.46
N THR A 540 17.53 8.64 -8.11
CA THR A 540 16.29 9.27 -7.64
C THR A 540 16.67 10.04 -6.37
N THR A 541 17.05 11.31 -6.55
CA THR A 541 17.29 12.22 -5.45
C THR A 541 15.93 12.43 -4.82
N THR A 542 15.73 11.87 -3.62
CA THR A 542 14.51 12.09 -2.85
C THR A 542 14.20 13.59 -2.84
N ARG A 543 12.95 13.94 -3.15
CA ARG A 543 12.51 15.34 -3.21
C ARG A 543 12.16 15.89 -1.83
N LEU A 544 12.38 15.09 -0.78
CA LEU A 544 12.27 15.49 0.61
C LEU A 544 13.28 16.58 0.96
N LEU A 545 12.79 17.63 1.62
CA LEU A 545 13.63 18.69 2.16
C LEU A 545 14.32 18.18 3.43
N ILE A 546 15.43 17.46 3.27
CA ILE A 546 16.23 17.02 4.41
C ILE A 546 17.19 18.14 4.81
N THR A 547 16.85 18.88 5.87
CA THR A 547 17.83 19.72 6.56
C THR A 547 18.76 18.80 7.36
N ARG A 548 19.92 18.45 6.77
CA ARG A 548 20.99 17.81 7.55
C ARG A 548 21.53 18.86 8.52
N SER A 549 21.04 18.85 9.76
CA SER A 549 21.69 19.54 10.86
C SER A 549 23.01 18.80 11.13
N VAL A 550 24.08 19.26 10.49
CA VAL A 550 25.44 18.90 10.90
C VAL A 550 25.60 19.42 12.32
N PRO A 551 25.96 18.59 13.31
CA PRO A 551 26.35 19.12 14.61
C PRO A 551 27.56 20.02 14.37
N SER A 552 27.39 21.32 14.61
CA SER A 552 28.53 22.24 14.64
C SER A 552 29.42 21.83 15.81
N LEU A 553 30.40 20.97 15.56
CA LEU A 553 31.57 20.84 16.40
C LEU A 553 32.36 22.14 16.28
N CYS A 554 31.93 23.17 17.00
CA CYS A 554 32.76 24.32 17.31
C CYS A 554 33.12 24.23 18.79
N GLY A 555 34.29 23.67 19.05
CA GLY A 555 34.95 23.84 20.33
C GLY A 555 35.36 25.30 20.49
N CYS A 556 34.96 25.89 21.61
CA CYS A 556 35.72 26.85 22.44
C CYS A 556 34.77 27.44 23.49
N CYS A 557 34.69 26.80 24.66
CA CYS A 557 34.71 27.41 26.01
C CYS A 557 34.64 26.28 27.04
#